data_AF-A0A8I1NTZ8-F1
#
_entry.id   AF-A0A8I1NTZ8-F1
#
_cell.length_a   1.000
_cell.length_b   1.000
_cell.length_c   1.000
_cell.angle_alpha   90.00
_cell.angle_beta   90.00
_cell.angle_gamma   90.00
#
_symmetry.space_group_name_H-M   'P 1'
#
loop_
_entity.id
_entity.type
_entity.pdbx_description
1 polymer ?
#
loop_
_entity_poly.entity_id
_entity_poly.type
_entity_poly.pdbx_seq_one_letter_code
_entity_poly.pdbx_strand_id
1 'polypeptide(L)'
;MTAAHDTLLATIRAYQSGLDEFNRIAGGDGGEWDEVANVTFGPALGRLQQWEGPAASMEGAIAALRVSLDEERGVAGNEGAERMVKAALGYLENAHPAPAQADRSPSIYHLLAQYWTEYDALIHAMDRNSLSEAGTPEHVAIQALELQAQERWNAARIAVCAFAPRDRHEAKCKVQFIEHLAAENCGRLDTEEFAALLSSLPGLVLDESGRME
;
A
#
# COMPACT_ATOMS: atom_id res chain seq x y z
N MET A 1 13.01 -31.83 -7.74
CA MET A 1 13.60 -30.51 -7.43
C MET A 1 13.44 -30.28 -5.94
N THR A 2 14.52 -30.41 -5.18
CA THR A 2 14.56 -30.24 -3.73
C THR A 2 14.21 -28.81 -3.35
N ALA A 3 13.19 -28.61 -2.51
CA ALA A 3 12.84 -27.30 -1.97
C ALA A 3 14.09 -26.69 -1.34
N ALA A 4 14.47 -25.48 -1.79
CA ALA A 4 15.51 -24.70 -1.15
C ALA A 4 15.17 -24.59 0.34
N HIS A 5 16.09 -25.04 1.20
CA HIS A 5 15.86 -25.06 2.64
C HIS A 5 15.66 -23.61 3.11
N ASP A 6 14.49 -23.29 3.66
CA ASP A 6 14.20 -21.95 4.15
C ASP A 6 14.93 -21.73 5.49
N THR A 7 16.16 -21.24 5.39
CA THR A 7 17.05 -20.99 6.52
C THR A 7 16.45 -19.98 7.50
N LEU A 8 15.62 -19.04 7.04
CA LEU A 8 14.91 -18.11 7.93
C LEU A 8 13.88 -18.86 8.76
N LEU A 9 13.02 -19.63 8.11
CA LEU A 9 12.00 -20.43 8.78
C LEU A 9 12.61 -21.43 9.78
N ALA A 10 13.72 -22.08 9.41
CA ALA A 10 14.46 -22.95 10.31
C ALA A 10 15.00 -22.20 11.54
N THR A 11 15.50 -20.97 11.34
CA THR A 11 16.01 -20.12 12.43
C THR A 11 14.90 -19.66 13.36
N ILE A 12 13.73 -19.27 12.83
CA ILE A 12 12.55 -18.89 13.62
C ILE A 12 12.06 -20.07 14.46
N ARG A 13 12.00 -21.28 13.87
CA ARG A 13 11.62 -22.49 14.62
C ARG A 13 12.64 -22.83 15.71
N ALA A 14 13.93 -22.67 15.45
CA ALA A 14 14.97 -22.87 16.45
C ALA A 14 14.85 -21.86 17.61
N TYR A 15 14.52 -20.60 17.32
CA TYR A 15 14.25 -19.59 18.33
C TYR A 15 13.07 -19.95 19.22
N GLN A 16 11.92 -20.29 18.63
CA GLN A 16 10.71 -20.67 19.36
C GLN A 16 10.91 -21.94 20.20
N SER A 17 11.57 -22.95 19.63
CA SER A 17 11.96 -24.15 20.36
C SER A 17 12.91 -23.84 21.53
N GLY A 18 13.82 -22.89 21.36
CA GLY A 18 14.71 -22.43 22.42
C GLY A 18 13.95 -21.71 23.54
N LEU A 19 12.94 -20.90 23.21
CA LEU A 19 12.08 -20.26 24.21
C LEU A 19 11.30 -21.30 25.03
N ASP A 20 10.82 -22.35 24.38
CA ASP A 20 10.11 -23.44 25.07
C ASP A 20 11.01 -24.22 26.01
N GLU A 21 12.27 -24.44 25.60
CA GLU A 21 13.30 -25.04 26.44
C GLU A 21 13.62 -24.13 27.65
N PHE A 22 13.86 -22.84 27.39
CA PHE A 22 14.14 -21.86 28.42
C PHE A 22 13.01 -21.79 29.44
N ASN A 23 11.76 -21.66 29.00
CA ASN A 23 10.60 -21.58 29.89
C ASN A 23 10.40 -22.86 30.73
N ARG A 24 10.79 -24.03 30.20
CA ARG A 24 10.75 -25.29 30.95
C ARG A 24 11.82 -25.33 32.04
N ILE A 25 13.01 -24.83 31.74
CA ILE A 25 14.14 -24.75 32.68
C ILE A 25 13.89 -23.64 33.73
N ALA A 26 13.26 -22.55 33.31
CA ALA A 26 13.13 -21.33 34.11
C ALA A 26 12.02 -21.32 35.16
N GLY A 27 11.28 -22.41 35.32
CA GLY A 27 10.20 -22.53 36.31
C GLY A 27 10.64 -22.67 37.79
N GLY A 28 11.86 -22.26 38.16
CA GLY A 28 12.40 -22.36 39.53
C GLY A 28 12.92 -21.03 40.10
N ASP A 29 12.87 -20.87 41.42
CA ASP A 29 13.40 -19.68 42.11
C ASP A 29 14.93 -19.76 42.27
N GLY A 30 15.66 -18.99 41.47
CA GLY A 30 17.06 -18.60 41.72
C GLY A 30 18.10 -18.95 40.65
N GLY A 31 18.76 -17.93 40.08
CA GLY A 31 20.08 -18.01 39.45
C GLY A 31 20.15 -17.76 37.93
N GLU A 32 21.27 -17.13 37.52
CA GLU A 32 21.79 -16.81 36.16
C GLU A 32 20.98 -17.31 34.93
N TRP A 33 19.88 -16.62 34.62
CA TRP A 33 19.08 -16.86 33.42
C TRP A 33 19.81 -16.56 32.10
N ASP A 34 20.85 -15.73 32.14
CA ASP A 34 21.62 -15.34 30.96
C ASP A 34 22.39 -16.53 30.37
N GLU A 35 22.95 -17.42 31.19
CA GLU A 35 23.64 -18.62 30.70
C GLU A 35 22.66 -19.60 30.03
N VAL A 36 21.47 -19.76 30.61
CA VAL A 36 20.41 -20.62 30.06
C VAL A 36 19.90 -20.03 28.74
N ALA A 37 19.71 -18.71 28.66
CA ALA A 37 19.33 -18.04 27.43
C ALA A 37 20.38 -18.22 26.34
N ASN A 38 21.68 -18.11 26.69
CA ASN A 38 22.80 -18.24 25.75
C ASN A 38 22.93 -19.63 25.11
N VAL A 39 22.43 -20.68 25.77
CA VAL A 39 22.45 -22.05 25.22
C VAL A 39 21.11 -22.47 24.59
N THR A 40 20.01 -21.78 24.88
CA THR A 40 18.66 -22.13 24.39
C THR A 40 18.26 -21.28 23.17
N PHE A 41 17.68 -20.10 23.39
CA PHE A 41 17.14 -19.25 22.32
C PHE A 41 18.12 -18.18 21.83
N GLY A 42 19.09 -17.76 22.65
CA GLY A 42 20.03 -16.66 22.39
C GLY A 42 20.75 -16.75 21.04
N PRO A 43 21.31 -17.92 20.64
CA PRO A 43 21.99 -18.06 19.36
C PRO A 43 21.07 -17.88 18.15
N ALA A 44 19.81 -18.32 18.26
CA ALA A 44 18.82 -18.13 17.20
C ALA A 44 18.33 -16.68 17.15
N LEU A 45 18.10 -16.06 18.33
CA LEU A 45 17.76 -14.65 18.44
C LEU A 45 18.83 -13.74 17.81
N GLY A 46 20.11 -13.99 18.11
CA GLY A 46 21.22 -13.25 17.52
C GLY A 46 21.27 -13.36 16.00
N ARG A 47 20.94 -14.53 15.44
CA ARG A 47 20.82 -14.69 13.98
C ARG A 47 19.63 -13.93 13.39
N LEU A 48 18.47 -13.92 14.06
CA LEU A 48 17.32 -13.13 13.61
C LEU A 48 17.61 -11.62 13.67
N GLN A 49 18.34 -11.17 14.69
CA GLN A 49 18.83 -9.79 14.83
C GLN A 49 19.92 -9.43 13.83
N GLN A 50 20.49 -10.36 13.07
CA GLN A 50 21.48 -10.07 12.04
C GLN A 50 20.98 -10.45 10.64
N TRP A 51 19.67 -10.70 10.51
CA TRP A 51 19.10 -11.16 9.26
C TRP A 51 18.99 -10.03 8.23
N GLU A 52 19.59 -10.23 7.04
CA GLU A 52 19.64 -9.22 5.97
C GLU A 52 18.93 -9.65 4.68
N GLY A 53 18.57 -10.94 4.54
CA GLY A 53 17.98 -11.48 3.32
C GLY A 53 16.45 -11.51 3.30
N PRO A 54 15.81 -11.63 2.12
CA PRO A 54 14.40 -11.96 2.04
C PRO A 54 14.12 -13.36 2.60
N ALA A 55 12.88 -13.63 2.99
CA ALA A 55 12.45 -15.00 3.24
C ALA A 55 12.53 -15.81 1.93
N ALA A 56 12.84 -17.11 2.03
CA ALA A 56 12.97 -17.98 0.85
C ALA A 56 11.63 -18.59 0.43
N SER A 57 10.60 -18.52 1.28
CA SER A 57 9.28 -19.08 1.04
C SER A 57 8.17 -18.25 1.67
N MET A 58 6.93 -18.46 1.20
CA MET A 58 5.72 -17.86 1.78
C MET A 58 5.56 -18.26 3.24
N GLU A 59 5.85 -19.51 3.58
CA GLU A 59 5.79 -20.00 4.95
C GLU A 59 6.80 -19.27 5.85
N GLY A 60 8.03 -19.05 5.35
CA GLY A 60 9.05 -18.25 6.03
C GLY A 60 8.64 -16.79 6.20
N ALA A 61 8.03 -16.18 5.18
CA ALA A 61 7.53 -14.80 5.24
C ALA A 61 6.42 -14.64 6.29
N ILE A 62 5.45 -15.55 6.32
CA ILE A 62 4.37 -15.55 7.33
C ILE A 62 4.95 -15.76 8.73
N ALA A 63 5.90 -16.69 8.89
CA ALA A 63 6.55 -16.94 10.17
C ALA A 63 7.33 -15.71 10.66
N ALA A 64 8.03 -15.00 9.76
CA ALA A 64 8.74 -13.76 10.06
C ALA A 64 7.78 -12.66 10.54
N LEU A 65 6.65 -12.46 9.85
CA LEU A 65 5.64 -11.50 10.30
C LEU A 65 5.08 -11.86 11.67
N ARG A 66 4.70 -13.12 11.88
CA ARG A 66 4.16 -13.57 13.17
C ARG A 66 5.16 -13.34 14.32
N VAL A 67 6.42 -13.73 14.13
CA VAL A 67 7.44 -13.54 15.18
C VAL A 67 7.78 -12.06 15.40
N SER A 68 7.61 -11.19 14.41
CA SER A 68 7.82 -9.74 14.58
C SER A 68 6.71 -9.05 15.40
N LEU A 69 5.50 -9.61 15.40
CA LEU A 69 4.31 -9.04 16.04
C LEU A 69 4.00 -9.64 17.41
N ASP A 70 4.60 -10.78 17.73
CA ASP A 70 4.38 -11.49 18.99
C ASP A 70 5.19 -10.84 20.14
N GLU A 71 4.47 -10.30 21.13
CA GLU A 71 5.05 -9.58 22.28
C GLU A 71 5.61 -10.51 23.35
N GLU A 72 5.10 -11.74 23.46
CA GLU A 72 5.49 -12.68 24.53
C GLU A 72 6.54 -13.69 24.06
N ARG A 73 6.44 -14.13 22.80
CA ARG A 73 7.24 -15.22 22.23
C ARG A 73 7.89 -14.84 20.91
N GLY A 74 7.79 -13.57 20.53
CA GLY A 74 8.38 -13.02 19.32
C GLY A 74 9.66 -12.24 19.58
N VAL A 75 9.99 -11.39 18.62
CA VAL A 75 11.13 -10.45 18.67
C VAL A 75 10.64 -9.00 18.74
N ALA A 76 9.36 -8.78 19.06
CA ALA A 76 8.78 -7.45 19.23
C ALA A 76 9.58 -6.66 20.28
N GLY A 77 9.80 -5.37 20.01
CA GLY A 77 10.62 -4.50 20.87
C GLY A 77 12.14 -4.66 20.74
N ASN A 78 12.63 -5.63 19.96
CA ASN A 78 14.05 -5.78 19.64
C ASN A 78 14.34 -5.43 18.17
N GLU A 79 15.61 -5.21 17.83
CA GLU A 79 16.03 -4.93 16.45
C GLU A 79 15.73 -6.09 15.45
N GLY A 80 15.34 -7.27 15.96
CA GLY A 80 14.92 -8.40 15.14
C GLY A 80 13.56 -8.18 14.46
N ALA A 81 12.64 -7.42 15.07
CA ALA A 81 11.30 -7.22 14.53
C ALA A 81 11.32 -6.53 13.16
N GLU A 82 12.06 -5.44 13.03
CA GLU A 82 12.20 -4.72 11.75
C GLU A 82 12.83 -5.62 10.67
N ARG A 83 13.82 -6.43 11.03
CA ARG A 83 14.50 -7.35 10.09
C ARG A 83 13.56 -8.45 9.60
N MET A 84 12.69 -8.96 10.47
CA MET A 84 11.67 -9.96 10.08
C MET A 84 10.61 -9.38 9.15
N VAL A 85 10.17 -8.13 9.39
CA VAL A 85 9.28 -7.42 8.47
C VAL A 85 9.96 -7.22 7.11
N LYS A 86 11.23 -6.77 7.09
CA LYS A 86 12.01 -6.63 5.85
C LYS A 86 12.17 -7.95 5.11
N ALA A 87 12.44 -9.04 5.82
CA ALA A 87 12.56 -10.36 5.21
C ALA A 87 11.26 -10.81 4.54
N ALA A 88 10.12 -10.59 5.21
CA ALA A 88 8.80 -10.90 4.65
C ALA A 88 8.46 -10.02 3.45
N LEU A 89 8.71 -8.71 3.53
CA LEU A 89 8.52 -7.77 2.43
C LEU A 89 9.35 -8.16 1.21
N GLY A 90 10.65 -8.45 1.41
CA GLY A 90 11.52 -8.87 0.32
C GLY A 90 11.06 -10.16 -0.35
N TYR A 91 10.41 -11.08 0.36
CA TYR A 91 9.78 -12.24 -0.29
C TYR A 91 8.56 -11.83 -1.12
N LEU A 92 7.67 -10.99 -0.57
CA LEU A 92 6.44 -10.56 -1.25
C LEU A 92 6.74 -9.74 -2.51
N GLU A 93 7.73 -8.86 -2.47
CA GLU A 93 8.19 -8.07 -3.62
C GLU A 93 8.81 -8.93 -4.72
N ASN A 94 9.47 -10.03 -4.36
CA ASN A 94 10.05 -10.97 -5.32
C ASN A 94 9.04 -12.00 -5.84
N ALA A 95 8.07 -12.40 -5.02
CA ALA A 95 6.98 -13.30 -5.41
C ALA A 95 5.92 -12.58 -6.27
N HIS A 96 5.75 -11.28 -6.03
CA HIS A 96 4.99 -10.35 -6.85
C HIS A 96 5.96 -9.31 -7.39
N PRO A 97 6.82 -9.65 -8.38
CA PRO A 97 7.57 -8.62 -9.08
C PRO A 97 6.55 -7.57 -9.50
N ALA A 98 6.78 -6.32 -9.08
CA ALA A 98 5.90 -5.21 -9.38
C ALA A 98 5.41 -5.40 -10.82
N PRO A 99 4.09 -5.51 -11.07
CA PRO A 99 3.62 -5.91 -12.38
C PRO A 99 4.31 -4.96 -13.35
N ALA A 100 5.11 -5.52 -14.27
CA ALA A 100 5.61 -4.77 -15.40
C ALA A 100 4.42 -3.96 -15.90
N GLN A 101 4.57 -2.63 -16.01
CA GLN A 101 3.53 -1.67 -16.39
C GLN A 101 2.94 -2.07 -17.75
N ALA A 102 2.17 -3.14 -17.78
CA ALA A 102 1.49 -3.67 -18.91
C ALA A 102 0.16 -2.94 -18.86
N ASP A 103 0.12 -1.80 -19.56
CA ASP A 103 -1.03 -1.15 -20.21
C ASP A 103 -2.42 -1.56 -19.68
N ARG A 104 -2.60 -1.56 -18.36
CA ARG A 104 -3.85 -1.86 -17.70
C ARG A 104 -4.48 -0.51 -17.48
N SER A 105 -5.52 -0.22 -18.26
CA SER A 105 -6.36 0.95 -17.99
C SER A 105 -6.67 0.97 -16.48
N PRO A 106 -6.37 2.07 -15.79
CA PRO A 106 -6.47 2.16 -14.34
C PRO A 106 -7.89 1.80 -13.90
N SER A 107 -8.03 1.11 -12.77
CA SER A 107 -9.36 0.85 -12.21
C SER A 107 -10.01 2.16 -11.75
N ILE A 108 -11.34 2.18 -11.68
CA ILE A 108 -12.07 3.37 -11.19
C ILE A 108 -11.60 3.79 -9.79
N TYR A 109 -11.24 2.84 -8.91
CA TYR A 109 -10.75 3.14 -7.58
C TYR A 109 -9.40 3.84 -7.58
N HIS A 110 -8.52 3.47 -8.52
CA HIS A 110 -7.25 4.16 -8.68
C HIS A 110 -7.46 5.60 -9.14
N LEU A 111 -8.36 5.80 -10.11
CA LEU A 111 -8.71 7.14 -10.59
C LEU A 111 -9.36 8.00 -9.50
N LEU A 112 -10.25 7.42 -8.68
CA LEU A 112 -10.85 8.12 -7.53
C LEU A 112 -9.80 8.47 -6.46
N ALA A 113 -8.87 7.56 -6.16
CA ALA A 113 -7.78 7.84 -5.23
C ALA A 113 -6.87 8.97 -5.74
N GLN A 114 -6.57 8.96 -7.04
CA GLN A 114 -5.83 10.04 -7.69
C GLN A 114 -6.59 11.36 -7.62
N TYR A 115 -7.90 11.37 -7.91
CA TYR A 115 -8.74 12.56 -7.78
C TYR A 115 -8.65 13.19 -6.39
N TRP A 116 -8.80 12.39 -5.33
CA TRP A 116 -8.74 12.90 -3.96
C TRP A 116 -7.35 13.40 -3.57
N THR A 117 -6.29 12.73 -4.06
CA THR A 117 -4.91 13.16 -3.84
C THR A 117 -4.63 14.52 -4.49
N GLU A 118 -5.10 14.71 -5.73
CA GLU A 118 -4.91 15.99 -6.44
C GLU A 118 -5.81 17.09 -5.86
N TYR A 119 -7.00 16.75 -5.36
CA TYR A 119 -7.87 17.70 -4.65
C TYR A 119 -7.23 18.23 -3.37
N ASP A 120 -6.64 17.34 -2.55
CA ASP A 120 -5.92 17.71 -1.34
C ASP A 120 -4.68 18.59 -1.65
N ALA A 121 -3.94 18.25 -2.71
CA ALA A 121 -2.83 19.06 -3.18
C ALA A 121 -3.26 20.46 -3.63
N LEU A 122 -4.42 20.58 -4.28
CA LEU A 122 -5.00 21.87 -4.66
C LEU A 122 -5.39 22.69 -3.42
N ILE A 123 -6.07 22.10 -2.43
CA ILE A 123 -6.41 22.78 -1.17
C ILE A 123 -5.14 23.34 -0.51
N HIS A 124 -4.08 22.53 -0.40
CA HIS A 124 -2.81 22.97 0.17
C HIS A 124 -2.14 24.09 -0.63
N ALA A 125 -2.24 24.06 -1.96
CA ALA A 125 -1.70 25.13 -2.80
C ALA A 125 -2.48 26.45 -2.60
N MET A 126 -3.81 26.37 -2.56
CA MET A 126 -4.69 27.52 -2.28
C MET A 126 -4.42 28.12 -0.90
N ASP A 127 -4.27 27.28 0.13
CA ASP A 127 -3.95 27.73 1.49
C ASP A 127 -2.61 28.48 1.51
N ARG A 128 -1.58 27.94 0.84
CA ARG A 128 -0.28 28.61 0.76
C ARG A 128 -0.34 29.92 0.01
N ASN A 129 -1.12 29.99 -1.08
CA ASN A 129 -1.31 31.24 -1.81
C ASN A 129 -1.98 32.30 -0.94
N SER A 130 -3.03 31.92 -0.20
CA SER A 130 -3.77 32.81 0.69
C SER A 130 -2.92 33.44 1.80
N LEU A 131 -1.85 32.74 2.23
CA LEU A 131 -0.94 33.18 3.29
C LEU A 131 0.27 33.95 2.77
N SER A 132 0.50 33.97 1.45
CA SER A 132 1.69 34.59 0.86
C SER A 132 1.49 36.09 0.58
N GLU A 133 2.56 36.87 0.71
CA GLU A 133 2.51 38.33 0.52
C GLU A 133 2.44 38.69 -0.97
N ALA A 134 1.36 39.37 -1.35
CA ALA A 134 1.12 39.77 -2.73
C ALA A 134 2.25 40.65 -3.31
N GLY A 135 2.56 40.44 -4.59
CA GLY A 135 3.57 41.23 -5.31
C GLY A 135 5.02 40.78 -5.10
N THR A 136 5.25 39.75 -4.29
CA THR A 136 6.58 39.13 -4.13
C THR A 136 6.87 38.09 -5.23
N PRO A 137 8.14 37.85 -5.59
CA PRO A 137 8.50 36.73 -6.49
C PRO A 137 8.06 35.36 -5.94
N GLU A 138 8.03 35.21 -4.62
CA GLU A 138 7.54 34.01 -3.93
C GLU A 138 6.04 33.80 -4.17
N HIS A 139 5.24 34.86 -4.07
CA HIS A 139 3.80 34.80 -4.37
C HIS A 139 3.54 34.37 -5.82
N VAL A 140 4.32 34.87 -6.79
CA VAL A 140 4.20 34.44 -8.20
C VAL A 140 4.50 32.94 -8.35
N ALA A 141 5.52 32.43 -7.66
CA ALA A 141 5.85 31.02 -7.70
C ALA A 141 4.76 30.14 -7.05
N ILE A 142 4.16 30.60 -5.95
CA ILE A 142 3.06 29.91 -5.27
C ILE A 142 1.79 29.89 -6.15
N GLN A 143 1.45 31.00 -6.81
CA GLN A 143 0.35 31.04 -7.78
C GLN A 143 0.56 30.04 -8.94
N ALA A 144 1.79 29.91 -9.44
CA ALA A 144 2.10 28.94 -10.48
C ALA A 144 1.90 27.49 -10.00
N LEU A 145 2.26 27.19 -8.75
CA LEU A 145 2.01 25.88 -8.14
C LEU A 145 0.52 25.60 -7.95
N GLU A 146 -0.26 26.58 -7.54
CA GLU A 146 -1.72 26.47 -7.43
C GLU A 146 -2.35 26.19 -8.79
N LEU A 147 -1.97 26.94 -9.84
CA LEU A 147 -2.46 26.70 -11.19
C LEU A 147 -2.12 25.28 -11.67
N GLN A 148 -0.90 24.81 -11.41
CA GLN A 148 -0.51 23.45 -11.78
C GLN A 148 -1.29 22.38 -10.97
N ALA A 149 -1.58 22.63 -9.70
CA ALA A 149 -2.41 21.74 -8.89
C ALA A 149 -3.86 21.70 -9.42
N GLN A 150 -4.40 22.86 -9.81
CA GLN A 150 -5.71 22.98 -10.43
C GLN A 150 -5.80 22.19 -11.73
N GLU A 151 -4.79 22.30 -12.60
CA GLU A 151 -4.72 21.56 -13.86
C GLU A 151 -4.69 20.04 -13.62
N ARG A 152 -3.89 19.57 -12.65
CA ARG A 152 -3.83 18.14 -12.29
C ARG A 152 -5.14 17.62 -11.72
N TRP A 153 -5.78 18.39 -10.85
CA TRP A 153 -7.09 18.04 -10.30
C TRP A 153 -8.17 17.98 -11.40
N ASN A 154 -8.19 18.95 -12.32
CA ASN A 154 -9.08 18.94 -13.48
C ASN A 154 -8.82 17.71 -14.38
N ALA A 155 -7.56 17.37 -14.64
CA ALA A 155 -7.20 16.18 -15.41
C ALA A 155 -7.70 14.89 -14.73
N ALA A 156 -7.61 14.80 -13.41
CA ALA A 156 -8.12 13.66 -12.65
C ALA A 156 -9.66 13.53 -12.74
N ARG A 157 -10.39 14.65 -12.66
CA ARG A 157 -11.86 14.67 -12.89
C ARG A 157 -12.21 14.12 -14.26
N ILE A 158 -11.56 14.65 -15.31
CA ILE A 158 -11.76 14.24 -16.70
C ILE A 158 -11.46 12.75 -16.87
N ALA A 159 -10.40 12.23 -16.25
CA ALA A 159 -10.05 10.81 -16.32
C ALA A 159 -11.15 9.90 -15.73
N VAL A 160 -11.76 10.30 -14.60
CA VAL A 160 -12.90 9.57 -14.01
C VAL A 160 -14.13 9.63 -14.93
N CYS A 161 -14.40 10.79 -15.55
CA CYS A 161 -15.48 10.93 -16.53
C CYS A 161 -15.24 10.08 -17.79
N ALA A 162 -13.99 9.95 -18.25
CA ALA A 162 -13.61 9.15 -19.41
C ALA A 162 -13.58 7.63 -19.14
N PHE A 163 -13.55 7.22 -17.87
CA PHE A 163 -13.42 5.80 -17.50
C PHE A 163 -14.57 4.95 -18.03
N ALA A 164 -14.26 3.86 -18.76
CA ALA A 164 -15.26 2.90 -19.22
C ALA A 164 -15.42 1.75 -18.19
N PRO A 165 -16.55 1.67 -17.47
CA PRO A 165 -16.77 0.62 -16.47
C PRO A 165 -16.83 -0.77 -17.10
N ARG A 166 -16.25 -1.76 -16.41
CA ARG A 166 -16.23 -3.17 -16.85
C ARG A 166 -17.37 -3.99 -16.26
N ASP A 167 -17.91 -3.53 -15.14
CA ASP A 167 -19.02 -4.17 -14.45
C ASP A 167 -19.99 -3.14 -13.84
N ARG A 168 -21.11 -3.66 -13.32
CA ARG A 168 -22.17 -2.86 -12.72
C ARG A 168 -21.72 -2.09 -11.48
N HIS A 169 -20.75 -2.61 -10.74
CA HIS A 169 -20.27 -1.98 -9.52
C HIS A 169 -19.41 -0.76 -9.85
N GLU A 170 -18.47 -0.90 -10.78
CA GLU A 170 -17.68 0.23 -11.30
C GLU A 170 -18.57 1.30 -11.95
N ALA A 171 -19.61 0.88 -12.68
CA ALA A 171 -20.56 1.80 -13.30
C ALA A 171 -21.32 2.61 -12.23
N LYS A 172 -21.74 1.96 -11.15
CA LYS A 172 -22.39 2.63 -10.02
C LYS A 172 -21.44 3.65 -9.36
N CYS A 173 -20.18 3.28 -9.12
CA CYS A 173 -19.19 4.19 -8.55
C CYS A 173 -18.99 5.43 -9.44
N LYS A 174 -18.84 5.23 -10.75
CA LYS A 174 -18.72 6.32 -11.72
C LYS A 174 -19.94 7.24 -11.71
N VAL A 175 -21.15 6.69 -11.73
CA VAL A 175 -22.39 7.48 -11.70
C VAL A 175 -22.47 8.32 -10.44
N GLN A 176 -22.20 7.75 -9.26
CA GLN A 176 -22.21 8.48 -8.00
C GLN A 176 -21.20 9.64 -7.98
N PHE A 177 -20.02 9.43 -8.55
CA PHE A 177 -19.02 10.48 -8.71
C PHE A 177 -19.53 11.61 -9.61
N ILE A 178 -20.10 11.27 -10.77
CA ILE A 178 -20.64 12.26 -11.72
C ILE A 178 -21.81 13.04 -11.13
N GLU A 179 -22.70 12.37 -10.38
CA GLU A 179 -23.81 13.02 -9.67
C GLU A 179 -23.30 14.03 -8.66
N HIS A 180 -22.26 13.67 -7.89
CA HIS A 180 -21.62 14.57 -6.94
C HIS A 180 -20.99 15.77 -7.65
N LEU A 181 -20.24 15.53 -8.72
CA LEU A 181 -19.60 16.58 -9.53
C LEU A 181 -20.61 17.56 -10.13
N ALA A 182 -21.70 17.03 -10.68
CA ALA A 182 -22.78 17.84 -11.20
C ALA A 182 -23.44 18.65 -10.07
N ALA A 183 -23.64 18.07 -8.89
CA ALA A 183 -24.25 18.77 -7.76
C ALA A 183 -23.39 19.97 -7.29
N GLU A 184 -22.06 19.83 -7.26
CA GLU A 184 -21.14 20.93 -6.96
C GLU A 184 -21.21 22.05 -8.00
N ASN A 185 -21.49 21.69 -9.26
CA ASN A 185 -21.58 22.59 -10.40
C ASN A 185 -23.03 22.95 -10.79
N CYS A 186 -23.92 23.09 -9.81
CA CYS A 186 -25.32 23.50 -10.02
C CYS A 186 -26.12 22.60 -11.00
N GLY A 187 -25.86 21.30 -10.96
CA GLY A 187 -26.47 20.28 -11.80
C GLY A 187 -25.88 20.17 -13.20
N ARG A 188 -24.68 20.69 -13.46
CA ARG A 188 -24.04 20.66 -14.79
C ARG A 188 -22.64 20.08 -14.73
N LEU A 189 -22.21 19.46 -15.83
CA LEU A 189 -20.81 19.10 -16.05
C LEU A 189 -20.18 20.17 -16.94
N ASP A 190 -18.89 20.42 -16.73
CA ASP A 190 -18.15 21.28 -17.64
C ASP A 190 -17.99 20.61 -19.01
N THR A 191 -17.69 21.41 -20.05
CA THR A 191 -17.67 20.92 -21.44
C THR A 191 -16.72 19.74 -21.64
N GLU A 192 -15.54 19.78 -21.01
CA GLU A 192 -14.53 18.72 -21.13
C GLU A 192 -14.96 17.43 -20.41
N GLU A 193 -15.59 17.56 -19.25
CA GLU A 193 -16.10 16.43 -18.46
C GLU A 193 -17.27 15.75 -19.15
N PHE A 194 -18.17 16.54 -19.73
CA PHE A 194 -19.28 16.04 -20.52
C PHE A 194 -18.78 15.34 -21.79
N ALA A 195 -17.80 15.92 -22.49
CA ALA A 195 -17.18 15.28 -23.64
C ALA A 195 -16.48 13.96 -23.27
N ALA A 196 -15.74 13.94 -22.16
CA ALA A 196 -15.10 12.74 -21.62
C ALA A 196 -16.14 11.66 -21.26
N LEU A 197 -17.24 12.05 -20.60
CA LEU A 197 -18.34 11.15 -20.30
C LEU A 197 -18.91 10.54 -21.58
N LEU A 198 -19.24 11.36 -22.59
CA LEU A 198 -19.75 10.88 -23.87
C LEU A 198 -18.79 9.90 -24.55
N SER A 199 -17.48 10.17 -24.49
CA SER A 199 -16.46 9.30 -25.10
C SER A 199 -16.41 7.90 -24.49
N SER A 200 -16.84 7.75 -23.22
CA SER A 200 -16.86 6.47 -22.51
C SER A 200 -18.12 5.63 -22.77
N LEU A 201 -19.20 6.23 -23.29
CA LEU A 201 -20.50 5.57 -23.47
C LEU A 201 -20.55 4.50 -24.57
N PRO A 202 -19.85 4.64 -25.72
CA PRO A 202 -19.85 3.60 -26.76
C PRO A 202 -19.37 2.22 -26.24
N GLY A 203 -18.49 2.20 -25.23
CA GLY A 203 -18.06 0.97 -24.57
C GLY A 203 -19.15 0.30 -23.72
N LEU A 204 -20.12 1.06 -23.20
CA LEU A 204 -21.23 0.55 -22.39
C LEU A 204 -22.38 0.00 -23.24
N VAL A 205 -22.66 0.61 -24.39
CA VAL A 205 -23.80 0.22 -25.25
C VAL A 205 -23.50 -1.03 -26.08
N LEU A 206 -22.23 -1.27 -26.42
CA LEU A 206 -21.83 -2.41 -27.26
C LEU A 206 -21.63 -3.72 -26.47
N ASP A 207 -21.34 -3.68 -25.16
CA ASP A 207 -21.09 -4.88 -24.34
C ASP A 207 -22.38 -5.66 -23.99
N GLU A 208 -23.54 -4.99 -23.99
CA GLU A 208 -24.84 -5.67 -23.78
C GLU A 208 -25.29 -6.51 -24.98
N SER A 209 -24.80 -6.18 -26.19
CA SER A 209 -25.20 -6.88 -27.42
C SER A 209 -24.49 -8.22 -27.60
N GLY A 210 -23.35 -8.44 -26.91
CA GLY A 210 -22.55 -9.68 -26.99
C GLY A 210 -22.86 -10.72 -25.92
N ARG A 211 -23.70 -10.42 -24.91
CA ARG A 211 -24.06 -11.35 -23.82
C ARG A 211 -25.44 -12.02 -23.98
N MET A 212 -26.09 -11.83 -25.12
CA MET A 212 -27.39 -12.44 -25.46
C MET A 212 -27.29 -13.54 -26.54
N GLU A 213 -26.11 -14.14 -26.75
CA GLU A 213 -25.93 -15.37 -27.55
C GLU A 213 -25.56 -16.57 -26.67
#